data_AF-A0A1C5W3U0-F1
#
_entry.id   AF-A0A1C5W3U0-F1
#
_cell.length_a   1.000
_cell.length_b   1.000
_cell.length_c   1.000
_cell.angle_alpha   90.00
_cell.angle_beta   90.00
_cell.angle_gamma   90.00
#
_symmetry.space_group_name_H-M   'P 1'
#
loop_
_entity.id
_entity.type
_entity.pdbx_description
1 polymer ?
#
loop_
_entity_poly.entity_id
_entity_poly.type
_entity_poly.pdbx_seq_one_letter_code
_entity_poly.pdbx_strand_id
1 'polypeptide(L)'
;MAQSLSKDDISEIFSRQQANGLFSALAVETACLNRMERLNRRRLDPSLPPAERRAARRRLVDLEGKLVRYIREETPLSYFDADFRDEAERYVMMREIFLKAVSFTFKRHRLAFLLDLLRLYGDDPCGLFPEREFLREKWEHILLYDYLLLDMGLKNTEDIGREAVSNGYHECDYTLEIEDVWKQPMKSVPRTNFRYVVQSLPCSVAARSTARYIQSHGKDMKKTRWTVDAKAIEQAMTTELPGLTKEEVTSIETTCYRFRQ
;
A
#
# COMPACT_ATOMS: atom_id res chain seq x y z
N MET A 1 -5.92 -20.40 21.23
CA MET A 1 -5.92 -19.19 20.39
C MET A 1 -5.58 -17.99 21.27
N ALA A 2 -4.39 -17.43 21.14
CA ALA A 2 -4.05 -16.19 21.83
C ALA A 2 -4.81 -15.05 21.12
N GLN A 3 -5.71 -14.39 21.83
CA GLN A 3 -6.59 -13.36 21.27
C GLN A 3 -5.79 -12.09 20.96
N SER A 4 -5.40 -11.89 19.70
CA SER A 4 -4.78 -10.63 19.23
C SER A 4 -5.71 -9.42 19.31
N LEU A 5 -7.02 -9.68 19.25
CA LEU A 5 -8.09 -8.74 19.61
C LEU A 5 -8.52 -9.00 21.05
N SER A 6 -8.50 -7.97 21.90
CA SER A 6 -8.97 -8.12 23.28
C SER A 6 -10.48 -8.41 23.33
N LYS A 7 -10.96 -8.99 24.44
CA LYS A 7 -12.41 -9.19 24.66
C LYS A 7 -13.18 -7.86 24.55
N ASP A 8 -12.58 -6.76 24.97
CA ASP A 8 -13.17 -5.43 24.84
C ASP A 8 -13.26 -5.00 23.38
N ASP A 9 -12.19 -5.21 22.59
CA ASP A 9 -12.19 -4.97 21.15
C ASP A 9 -13.31 -5.76 20.48
N ILE A 10 -13.40 -7.07 20.77
CA ILE A 10 -14.43 -7.97 20.22
C ILE A 10 -15.83 -7.52 20.66
N SER A 11 -16.06 -7.20 21.93
CA SER A 11 -17.37 -6.75 22.41
C SER A 11 -17.85 -5.46 21.72
N GLU A 12 -16.93 -4.58 21.38
CA GLU A 12 -17.23 -3.29 20.77
C GLU A 12 -17.35 -3.42 19.23
N ILE A 13 -16.56 -4.31 18.60
CA ILE A 13 -16.64 -4.70 17.19
C ILE A 13 -17.97 -5.45 16.90
N PHE A 14 -18.31 -6.41 17.76
CA PHE A 14 -19.49 -7.28 17.68
C PHE A 14 -20.68 -6.79 18.50
N SER A 15 -20.72 -5.51 18.88
CA SER A 15 -21.87 -4.94 19.61
C SER A 15 -23.23 -5.15 18.92
N ARG A 16 -23.24 -5.61 17.66
CA ARG A 16 -24.43 -5.92 16.85
C ARG A 16 -24.38 -7.27 16.10
N GLN A 17 -23.44 -8.17 16.37
CA GLN A 17 -23.28 -9.44 15.63
C GLN A 17 -22.89 -10.62 16.54
N GLN A 18 -23.30 -11.85 16.18
CA GLN A 18 -22.90 -13.05 16.91
C GLN A 18 -21.43 -13.41 16.64
N ALA A 19 -20.69 -13.77 17.69
CA ALA A 19 -19.25 -14.00 17.64
C ALA A 19 -18.84 -15.30 16.92
N ASN A 20 -19.78 -16.23 16.68
CA ASN A 20 -19.46 -17.60 16.25
C ASN A 20 -20.29 -18.00 15.03
N GLY A 21 -19.60 -18.28 13.92
CA GLY A 21 -20.20 -18.75 12.67
C GLY A 21 -19.12 -19.08 11.63
N LEU A 22 -19.52 -19.76 10.55
CA LEU A 22 -18.63 -20.18 9.45
C LEU A 22 -17.88 -18.99 8.81
N PHE A 23 -18.45 -17.79 8.90
CA PHE A 23 -17.91 -16.52 8.38
C PHE A 23 -17.40 -15.58 9.48
N SER A 24 -17.13 -16.10 10.68
CA SER A 24 -16.73 -15.29 11.84
C SER A 24 -15.53 -14.39 11.55
N ALA A 25 -14.45 -14.93 10.96
CA ALA A 25 -13.27 -14.11 10.64
C ALA A 25 -13.57 -12.98 9.64
N LEU A 26 -14.41 -13.23 8.64
CA LEU A 26 -14.82 -12.22 7.68
C LEU A 26 -15.71 -11.14 8.33
N ALA A 27 -16.58 -11.55 9.26
CA ALA A 27 -17.35 -10.63 10.09
C ALA A 27 -16.45 -9.78 10.99
N VAL A 28 -15.42 -10.38 11.63
CA VAL A 28 -14.43 -9.65 12.43
C VAL A 28 -13.73 -8.61 11.58
N GLU A 29 -13.20 -8.99 10.42
CA GLU A 29 -12.46 -8.09 9.55
C GLU A 29 -13.34 -6.91 9.09
N THR A 30 -14.50 -7.22 8.51
CA THR A 30 -15.42 -6.18 8.00
C THR A 30 -15.92 -5.25 9.10
N ALA A 31 -16.22 -5.77 10.29
CA ALA A 31 -16.62 -4.96 11.43
C ALA A 31 -15.46 -4.08 11.97
N CYS A 32 -14.23 -4.60 11.98
CA CYS A 32 -13.04 -3.80 12.29
C CYS A 32 -12.84 -2.67 11.28
N LEU A 33 -12.95 -2.95 9.98
CA LEU A 33 -12.82 -1.96 8.92
C LEU A 33 -13.91 -0.88 9.03
N ASN A 34 -15.16 -1.25 9.29
CA ASN A 34 -16.25 -0.29 9.55
C ASN A 34 -16.01 0.58 10.80
N ARG A 35 -15.34 0.04 11.81
CA ARG A 35 -14.94 0.80 13.00
C ARG A 35 -13.77 1.74 12.68
N MET A 36 -12.79 1.29 11.92
CA MET A 36 -11.68 2.11 11.45
C MET A 36 -12.17 3.29 10.63
N GLU A 37 -13.14 3.08 9.74
CA GLU A 37 -13.77 4.16 8.98
C GLU A 37 -14.39 5.22 9.91
N ARG A 38 -15.18 4.80 10.90
CA ARG A 38 -15.78 5.70 11.90
C ARG A 38 -14.73 6.49 12.69
N LEU A 39 -13.64 5.84 13.10
CA LEU A 39 -12.52 6.49 13.77
C LEU A 39 -11.81 7.49 12.85
N ASN A 40 -11.65 7.16 11.57
CA ASN A 40 -11.04 8.06 10.60
C ASN A 40 -11.90 9.31 10.36
N ARG A 41 -13.23 9.16 10.24
CA ARG A 41 -14.17 10.29 10.15
C ARG A 41 -14.06 11.20 11.38
N ARG A 42 -14.10 10.65 12.59
CA ARG A 42 -13.93 11.43 13.84
C ARG A 42 -12.57 12.14 13.92
N ARG A 43 -11.51 11.52 13.44
CA ARG A 43 -10.17 12.14 13.42
C ARG A 43 -10.13 13.36 12.49
N LEU A 44 -10.84 13.31 11.37
CA LEU A 44 -10.83 14.33 10.33
C LEU A 44 -11.86 15.44 10.57
N ASP A 45 -12.86 15.20 11.42
CA ASP A 45 -13.91 16.16 11.74
C ASP A 45 -13.34 17.45 12.37
N PRO A 46 -13.46 18.62 11.74
CA PRO A 46 -12.95 19.88 12.29
C PRO A 46 -13.78 20.40 13.47
N SER A 47 -15.02 19.94 13.65
CA SER A 47 -15.92 20.39 14.72
C SER A 47 -15.56 19.79 16.09
N LEU A 48 -14.80 18.68 16.11
CA LEU A 48 -14.44 17.99 17.36
C LEU A 48 -13.20 18.60 18.04
N PRO A 49 -13.15 18.59 19.39
CA PRO A 49 -11.99 19.04 20.14
C PRO A 49 -10.69 18.33 19.71
N PRO A 50 -9.52 19.02 19.68
CA PRO A 50 -8.24 18.41 19.31
C PRO A 50 -7.85 17.19 20.15
N ALA A 51 -8.31 17.11 21.41
CA ALA A 51 -8.07 15.95 22.27
C ALA A 51 -8.79 14.70 21.75
N GLU A 52 -10.06 14.82 21.35
CA GLU A 52 -10.85 13.71 20.81
C GLU A 52 -10.32 13.23 19.46
N ARG A 53 -9.94 14.16 18.58
CA ARG A 53 -9.33 13.81 17.28
C ARG A 53 -8.01 13.05 17.45
N ARG A 54 -7.20 13.45 18.44
CA ARG A 54 -5.95 12.73 18.79
C ARG A 54 -6.23 11.36 19.39
N ALA A 55 -7.24 11.22 20.24
CA ALA A 55 -7.66 9.93 20.80
C ALA A 55 -8.16 8.98 19.69
N ALA A 56 -9.01 9.47 18.78
CA ALA A 56 -9.48 8.72 17.63
C ALA A 56 -8.32 8.24 16.73
N ARG A 57 -7.33 9.10 16.48
CA ARG A 57 -6.11 8.73 15.74
C ARG A 57 -5.34 7.60 16.42
N ARG A 58 -5.14 7.66 17.74
CA ARG A 58 -4.41 6.61 18.48
C ARG A 58 -5.13 5.27 18.40
N ARG A 59 -6.46 5.28 18.62
CA ARG A 59 -7.30 4.08 18.50
C ARG A 59 -7.30 3.50 17.09
N LEU A 60 -7.31 4.34 16.06
CA LEU A 60 -7.22 3.90 14.66
C LEU A 60 -5.90 3.15 14.40
N VAL A 61 -4.77 3.71 14.86
CA VAL A 61 -3.43 3.09 14.71
C VAL A 61 -3.35 1.74 15.43
N ASP A 62 -3.86 1.68 16.67
CA ASP A 62 -3.87 0.45 17.47
C ASP A 62 -4.75 -0.64 16.85
N LEU A 63 -5.99 -0.27 16.47
CA LEU A 63 -6.97 -1.20 15.90
C LEU A 63 -6.46 -1.80 14.59
N GLU A 64 -5.87 -1.01 13.70
CA GLU A 64 -5.33 -1.54 12.45
C GLU A 64 -4.17 -2.52 12.70
N GLY A 65 -3.27 -2.21 13.64
CA GLY A 65 -2.18 -3.11 14.00
C GLY A 65 -2.67 -4.44 14.58
N LYS A 66 -3.76 -4.41 15.36
CA LYS A 66 -4.44 -5.63 15.85
C LYS A 66 -5.10 -6.40 14.72
N LEU A 67 -5.84 -5.72 13.84
CA LEU A 67 -6.52 -6.35 12.70
C LEU A 67 -5.52 -7.06 11.76
N VAL A 68 -4.38 -6.44 11.47
CA VAL A 68 -3.35 -7.05 10.62
C VAL A 68 -2.80 -8.34 11.23
N ARG A 69 -2.57 -8.36 12.56
CA ARG A 69 -2.15 -9.59 13.27
C ARG A 69 -3.24 -10.64 13.24
N TYR A 70 -4.47 -10.25 13.53
CA TYR A 70 -5.64 -11.13 13.49
C TYR A 70 -5.80 -11.81 12.13
N ILE A 71 -5.77 -11.05 11.02
CA ILE A 71 -5.89 -11.63 9.67
C ILE A 71 -4.80 -12.68 9.42
N ARG A 72 -3.55 -12.40 9.83
CA ARG A 72 -2.43 -13.36 9.66
C ARG A 72 -2.59 -14.61 10.51
N GLU A 73 -3.09 -14.49 11.73
CA GLU A 73 -3.32 -15.61 12.65
C GLU A 73 -4.50 -16.49 12.18
N GLU A 74 -5.54 -15.89 11.58
CA GLU A 74 -6.73 -16.60 11.09
C GLU A 74 -6.55 -17.23 9.71
N THR A 75 -5.53 -16.83 8.99
CA THR A 75 -5.21 -17.36 7.65
C THR A 75 -3.74 -17.74 7.56
N PRO A 76 -3.28 -18.71 8.37
CA PRO A 76 -2.00 -19.34 8.13
C PRO A 76 -2.05 -20.04 6.76
N LEU A 77 -0.94 -20.05 6.03
CA LEU A 77 -0.77 -20.88 4.85
C LEU A 77 0.27 -21.94 5.12
N SER A 78 -0.06 -23.17 4.78
CA SER A 78 0.83 -24.31 4.85
C SER A 78 0.65 -25.15 3.60
N TYR A 79 1.72 -25.27 2.81
CA TYR A 79 1.71 -26.02 1.55
C TYR A 79 1.51 -27.54 1.74
N PHE A 80 1.54 -28.02 2.99
CA PHE A 80 1.49 -29.44 3.32
C PHE A 80 0.12 -29.89 3.83
N ASP A 81 -0.84 -28.97 3.99
CA ASP A 81 -2.17 -29.29 4.48
C ASP A 81 -3.10 -29.77 3.35
N ALA A 82 -3.93 -30.77 3.66
CA ALA A 82 -4.86 -31.37 2.70
C ALA A 82 -5.90 -30.36 2.20
N ASP A 83 -6.23 -29.37 3.02
CA ASP A 83 -7.22 -28.32 2.76
C ASP A 83 -6.57 -27.03 2.21
N PHE A 84 -5.32 -27.10 1.73
CA PHE A 84 -4.54 -25.92 1.28
C PHE A 84 -5.29 -25.04 0.28
N ARG A 85 -6.16 -25.62 -0.57
CA ARG A 85 -6.99 -24.84 -1.52
C ARG A 85 -7.95 -23.90 -0.78
N ASP A 86 -8.71 -24.41 0.16
CA ASP A 86 -9.71 -23.64 0.91
C ASP A 86 -9.02 -22.61 1.82
N GLU A 87 -7.86 -22.97 2.38
CA GLU A 87 -7.00 -22.04 3.12
C GLU A 87 -6.46 -20.91 2.23
N ALA A 88 -6.03 -21.23 1.01
CA ALA A 88 -5.54 -20.27 0.03
C ALA A 88 -6.64 -19.31 -0.43
N GLU A 89 -7.84 -19.81 -0.69
CA GLU A 89 -9.01 -18.98 -1.02
C GLU A 89 -9.34 -18.01 0.13
N ARG A 90 -9.39 -18.51 1.36
CA ARG A 90 -9.61 -17.66 2.55
C ARG A 90 -8.49 -16.65 2.77
N TYR A 91 -7.24 -17.06 2.57
CA TYR A 91 -6.07 -16.19 2.66
C TYR A 91 -6.13 -15.03 1.67
N VAL A 92 -6.44 -15.32 0.41
CA VAL A 92 -6.58 -14.32 -0.65
C VAL A 92 -7.72 -13.37 -0.31
N MET A 93 -8.90 -13.91 -0.01
CA MET A 93 -10.11 -13.14 0.25
C MET A 93 -9.91 -12.08 1.36
N MET A 94 -9.37 -12.47 2.51
CA MET A 94 -9.16 -11.53 3.63
C MET A 94 -8.17 -10.42 3.25
N ARG A 95 -7.09 -10.75 2.54
CA ARG A 95 -6.10 -9.75 2.10
C ARG A 95 -6.70 -8.79 1.06
N GLU A 96 -7.51 -9.29 0.13
CA GLU A 96 -8.19 -8.44 -0.85
C GLU A 96 -9.18 -7.46 -0.20
N ILE A 97 -9.94 -7.90 0.81
CA ILE A 97 -10.88 -7.05 1.56
C ILE A 97 -10.11 -5.90 2.21
N PHE A 98 -9.02 -6.20 2.91
CA PHE A 98 -8.16 -5.18 3.51
C PHE A 98 -7.56 -4.22 2.47
N LEU A 99 -7.10 -4.73 1.33
CA LEU A 99 -6.49 -3.92 0.26
C LEU A 99 -7.50 -2.94 -0.36
N LYS A 100 -8.77 -3.33 -0.49
CA LYS A 100 -9.86 -2.46 -0.98
C LYS A 100 -10.18 -1.31 -0.02
N ALA A 101 -9.85 -1.41 1.27
CA ALA A 101 -10.12 -0.41 2.29
C ALA A 101 -9.11 0.77 2.30
N VAL A 102 -8.81 1.34 1.13
CA VAL A 102 -7.72 2.32 0.90
C VAL A 102 -7.86 3.60 1.74
N SER A 103 -9.08 4.07 1.97
CA SER A 103 -9.36 5.40 2.54
C SER A 103 -9.05 5.55 4.03
N PHE A 104 -8.89 4.44 4.75
CA PHE A 104 -8.74 4.44 6.21
C PHE A 104 -7.76 3.39 6.74
N THR A 105 -6.99 2.75 5.85
CA THR A 105 -5.90 1.82 6.22
C THR A 105 -4.54 2.42 5.89
N PHE A 106 -3.52 2.12 6.70
CA PHE A 106 -2.16 2.59 6.50
C PHE A 106 -1.48 1.87 5.33
N LYS A 107 -0.88 2.68 4.45
CA LYS A 107 -0.11 2.22 3.27
C LYS A 107 0.91 1.13 3.59
N ARG A 108 1.57 1.20 4.76
CA ARG A 108 2.57 0.20 5.19
C ARG A 108 2.00 -1.21 5.41
N HIS A 109 0.78 -1.32 5.95
CA HIS A 109 0.17 -2.62 6.24
C HIS A 109 -0.49 -3.18 4.98
N ARG A 110 -1.13 -2.31 4.19
CA ARG A 110 -1.61 -2.68 2.86
C ARG A 110 -0.49 -3.21 1.98
N LEU A 111 0.67 -2.55 1.98
CA LEU A 111 1.84 -3.06 1.26
C LEU A 111 2.22 -4.48 1.73
N ALA A 112 2.22 -4.73 3.04
CA ALA A 112 2.56 -6.06 3.55
C ALA A 112 1.62 -7.14 2.98
N PHE A 113 0.30 -6.90 2.97
CA PHE A 113 -0.67 -7.83 2.37
C PHE A 113 -0.57 -7.94 0.85
N LEU A 114 -0.25 -6.84 0.16
CA LEU A 114 0.02 -6.88 -1.27
C LEU A 114 1.22 -7.78 -1.59
N LEU A 115 2.30 -7.67 -0.81
CA LEU A 115 3.48 -8.54 -0.98
C LEU A 115 3.21 -9.99 -0.60
N ASP A 116 2.35 -10.20 0.40
CA ASP A 116 1.88 -11.53 0.81
C ASP A 116 1.08 -12.21 -0.33
N LEU A 117 0.31 -11.45 -1.13
CA LEU A 117 -0.36 -11.95 -2.34
C LEU A 117 0.60 -12.17 -3.51
N LEU A 118 1.53 -11.23 -3.75
CA LEU A 118 2.52 -11.36 -4.83
C LEU A 118 3.41 -12.59 -4.66
N ARG A 119 3.78 -12.94 -3.42
CA ARG A 119 4.51 -14.19 -3.14
C ARG A 119 3.66 -15.42 -3.45
N LEU A 120 2.41 -15.43 -3.02
CA LEU A 120 1.49 -16.55 -3.26
C LEU A 120 1.33 -16.85 -4.76
N TYR A 121 1.06 -15.82 -5.58
CA TYR A 121 0.93 -15.98 -7.03
C TYR A 121 2.26 -16.19 -7.76
N GLY A 122 3.39 -15.85 -7.13
CA GLY A 122 4.72 -16.01 -7.69
C GLY A 122 5.28 -17.43 -7.54
N ASP A 123 5.12 -18.02 -6.36
CA ASP A 123 5.66 -19.35 -6.05
C ASP A 123 4.71 -20.48 -6.51
N ASP A 124 3.39 -20.29 -6.32
CA ASP A 124 2.28 -21.22 -6.64
C ASP A 124 2.71 -22.69 -6.87
N PRO A 125 3.26 -23.35 -5.83
CA PRO A 125 3.93 -24.65 -5.98
C PRO A 125 2.95 -25.76 -6.35
N CYS A 126 1.66 -25.56 -6.07
CA CYS A 126 0.59 -26.53 -6.29
C CYS A 126 -0.22 -26.25 -7.56
N GLY A 127 0.08 -25.17 -8.30
CA GLY A 127 -0.68 -24.81 -9.50
C GLY A 127 -2.16 -24.51 -9.24
N LEU A 128 -2.49 -23.96 -8.06
CA LEU A 128 -3.88 -23.80 -7.62
C LEU A 128 -4.64 -22.73 -8.41
N PHE A 129 -3.91 -21.79 -9.01
CA PHE A 129 -4.47 -20.59 -9.61
C PHE A 129 -4.23 -20.57 -11.12
N PRO A 130 -5.20 -21.01 -11.95
CA PRO A 130 -5.07 -20.94 -13.41
C PRO A 130 -4.85 -19.51 -13.91
N GLU A 131 -5.43 -18.53 -13.23
CA GLU A 131 -5.35 -17.10 -13.57
C GLU A 131 -4.18 -16.37 -12.87
N ARG A 132 -3.20 -17.10 -12.30
CA ARG A 132 -2.13 -16.52 -11.48
C ARG A 132 -1.34 -15.42 -12.18
N GLU A 133 -1.07 -15.56 -13.47
CA GLU A 133 -0.25 -14.60 -14.22
C GLU A 133 -0.99 -13.27 -14.33
N PHE A 134 -2.26 -13.31 -14.70
CA PHE A 134 -3.14 -12.14 -14.76
C PHE A 134 -3.31 -11.48 -13.38
N LEU A 135 -3.56 -12.28 -12.34
CA LEU A 135 -3.70 -11.76 -10.97
C LEU A 135 -2.40 -11.14 -10.47
N ARG A 136 -1.26 -11.77 -10.74
CA ARG A 136 0.06 -11.24 -10.39
C ARG A 136 0.32 -9.92 -11.12
N GLU A 137 0.06 -9.85 -12.42
CA GLU A 137 0.23 -8.63 -13.21
C GLU A 137 -0.62 -7.47 -12.66
N LYS A 138 -1.89 -7.74 -12.33
CA LYS A 138 -2.77 -6.76 -11.67
C LYS A 138 -2.15 -6.23 -10.37
N TRP A 139 -1.62 -7.12 -9.52
CA TRP A 139 -1.02 -6.72 -8.25
C TRP A 139 0.33 -6.00 -8.42
N GLU A 140 1.13 -6.37 -9.42
CA GLU A 140 2.37 -5.67 -9.79
C GLU A 140 2.07 -4.24 -10.27
N HIS A 141 1.01 -4.07 -11.07
CA HIS A 141 0.56 -2.75 -11.52
C HIS A 141 0.08 -1.89 -10.34
N ILE A 142 -0.70 -2.47 -9.42
CA ILE A 142 -1.11 -1.78 -8.18
C ILE A 142 0.12 -1.40 -7.35
N LEU A 143 1.08 -2.31 -7.18
CA LEU A 143 2.32 -2.03 -6.47
C LEU A 143 3.07 -0.85 -7.10
N LEU A 144 3.26 -0.88 -8.42
CA LEU A 144 3.97 0.15 -9.15
C LEU A 144 3.31 1.52 -8.95
N TYR A 145 2.03 1.65 -9.25
CA TYR A 145 1.36 2.96 -9.30
C TYR A 145 0.93 3.50 -7.93
N ASP A 146 0.46 2.64 -7.02
CA ASP A 146 -0.05 3.10 -5.73
C ASP A 146 1.04 3.19 -4.68
N TYR A 147 2.13 2.42 -4.81
CA TYR A 147 3.16 2.30 -3.76
C TYR A 147 4.53 2.85 -4.17
N LEU A 148 5.05 2.45 -5.33
CA LEU A 148 6.40 2.79 -5.74
C LEU A 148 6.44 4.20 -6.35
N LEU A 149 5.57 4.43 -7.33
CA LEU A 149 5.45 5.71 -8.03
C LEU A 149 4.56 6.68 -7.24
N LEU A 150 4.81 7.96 -7.47
CA LEU A 150 3.95 9.06 -7.05
C LEU A 150 3.57 9.87 -8.28
N ASP A 151 2.28 10.14 -8.39
CA ASP A 151 1.76 11.07 -9.38
C ASP A 151 2.15 12.50 -9.01
N MET A 152 3.06 13.09 -9.78
CA MET A 152 3.48 14.47 -9.56
C MET A 152 2.43 15.47 -10.03
N GLY A 153 1.58 15.11 -11.00
CA GLY A 153 0.47 15.95 -11.42
C GLY A 153 -0.49 16.18 -10.25
N LEU A 154 -0.97 15.09 -9.65
CA LEU A 154 -1.86 15.17 -8.49
C LEU A 154 -1.22 15.90 -7.31
N LYS A 155 0.07 15.65 -7.03
CA LYS A 155 0.75 16.33 -5.93
C LYS A 155 0.89 17.83 -6.19
N ASN A 156 1.30 18.21 -7.39
CA ASN A 156 1.49 19.62 -7.74
C ASN A 156 0.15 20.36 -7.71
N THR A 157 -0.95 19.75 -8.13
CA THR A 157 -2.28 20.39 -8.04
C THR A 157 -2.77 20.53 -6.60
N GLU A 158 -2.49 19.57 -5.72
CA GLU A 158 -2.74 19.72 -4.28
C GLU A 158 -1.93 20.88 -3.67
N ASP A 159 -0.66 21.02 -4.06
CA ASP A 159 0.20 22.09 -3.57
C ASP A 159 -0.27 23.47 -4.08
N ILE A 160 -0.61 23.59 -5.36
CA ILE A 160 -1.24 24.79 -5.95
C ILE A 160 -2.54 25.14 -5.22
N GLY A 161 -3.41 24.16 -5.00
CA GLY A 161 -4.69 24.39 -4.29
C GLY A 161 -4.49 24.87 -2.85
N ARG A 162 -3.48 24.36 -2.14
CA ARG A 162 -3.14 24.84 -0.79
C ARG A 162 -2.59 26.26 -0.80
N GLU A 163 -1.73 26.57 -1.76
CA GLU A 163 -1.18 27.92 -1.93
C GLU A 163 -2.29 28.91 -2.31
N ALA A 164 -3.20 28.53 -3.19
CA ALA A 164 -4.38 29.29 -3.57
C ALA A 164 -5.23 29.69 -2.35
N VAL A 165 -5.54 28.71 -1.49
CA VAL A 165 -6.31 28.93 -0.25
C VAL A 165 -5.53 29.78 0.77
N SER A 166 -4.21 29.59 0.87
CA SER A 166 -3.37 30.33 1.82
C SER A 166 -3.16 31.79 1.43
N ASN A 167 -3.04 32.07 0.14
CA ASN A 167 -2.71 33.40 -0.39
C ASN A 167 -3.95 34.17 -0.87
N GLY A 168 -5.14 33.55 -0.82
CA GLY A 168 -6.40 34.20 -1.20
C GLY A 168 -6.54 34.45 -2.70
N TYR A 169 -5.95 33.58 -3.53
CA TYR A 169 -6.02 33.69 -4.99
C TYR A 169 -7.47 33.60 -5.50
N HIS A 170 -7.76 34.32 -6.58
CA HIS A 170 -9.03 34.21 -7.31
C HIS A 170 -9.09 32.93 -8.13
N GLU A 171 -10.30 32.38 -8.28
CA GLU A 171 -10.55 31.05 -8.86
C GLU A 171 -9.92 30.82 -10.24
N CYS A 172 -9.79 31.89 -11.06
CA CYS A 172 -9.32 31.80 -12.43
C CYS A 172 -7.79 31.60 -12.57
N ASP A 173 -6.99 32.09 -11.62
CA ASP A 173 -5.52 32.10 -11.78
C ASP A 173 -4.93 30.71 -11.51
N TYR A 174 -5.36 30.03 -10.45
CA TYR A 174 -4.87 28.69 -10.14
C TYR A 174 -5.46 27.61 -11.06
N THR A 175 -6.61 27.85 -11.72
CA THR A 175 -7.16 26.88 -12.69
C THR A 175 -6.27 26.74 -13.92
N LEU A 176 -5.65 27.82 -14.40
CA LEU A 176 -4.71 27.76 -15.53
C LEU A 176 -3.42 27.03 -15.15
N GLU A 177 -2.92 27.26 -13.92
CA GLU A 177 -1.76 26.54 -13.39
C GLU A 177 -2.03 25.04 -13.25
N ILE A 178 -3.24 24.66 -12.80
CA ILE A 178 -3.67 23.27 -12.76
C ILE A 178 -3.71 22.68 -14.18
N GLU A 179 -4.32 23.35 -15.16
CA GLU A 179 -4.36 22.87 -16.54
C GLU A 179 -2.96 22.63 -17.12
N ASP A 180 -2.01 23.50 -16.86
CA ASP A 180 -0.63 23.36 -17.33
C ASP A 180 0.12 22.19 -16.67
N VAL A 181 -0.16 21.92 -15.39
CA VAL A 181 0.37 20.73 -14.70
C VAL A 181 -0.17 19.44 -15.31
N TRP A 182 -1.46 19.40 -15.67
CA TRP A 182 -2.08 18.20 -16.26
C TRP A 182 -1.55 17.89 -17.66
N LYS A 183 -1.04 18.89 -18.40
CA LYS A 183 -0.38 18.69 -19.71
C LYS A 183 0.95 17.93 -19.61
N GLN A 184 1.54 17.82 -18.40
CA GLN A 184 2.83 17.16 -18.18
C GLN A 184 2.70 16.05 -17.11
N PRO A 185 2.12 14.88 -17.44
CA PRO A 185 1.99 13.77 -16.50
C PRO A 185 3.38 13.21 -16.17
N MET A 186 3.94 13.66 -15.05
CA MET A 186 5.22 13.16 -14.54
C MET A 186 4.97 12.17 -13.40
N LYS A 187 5.64 11.02 -13.45
CA LYS A 187 5.74 10.11 -12.32
C LYS A 187 7.09 10.32 -11.63
N SER A 188 7.12 10.12 -10.31
CA SER A 188 8.37 10.13 -9.57
C SER A 188 8.45 8.93 -8.63
N VAL A 189 9.66 8.59 -8.21
CA VAL A 189 9.87 7.69 -7.05
C VAL A 189 10.35 8.56 -5.89
N PRO A 190 9.46 9.04 -5.01
CA PRO A 190 9.88 9.82 -3.86
C PRO A 190 10.84 9.01 -2.99
N ARG A 191 11.83 9.69 -2.41
CA ARG A 191 12.75 9.05 -1.44
C ARG A 191 12.03 8.39 -0.28
N THR A 192 10.84 8.88 0.09
CA THR A 192 9.99 8.27 1.13
C THR A 192 9.45 6.91 0.72
N ASN A 193 9.22 6.67 -0.58
CA ASN A 193 8.69 5.43 -1.12
C ASN A 193 9.80 4.42 -1.42
N PHE A 194 11.07 4.83 -1.43
CA PHE A 194 12.19 3.94 -1.72
C PHE A 194 12.27 2.74 -0.75
N ARG A 195 11.88 2.94 0.51
CA ARG A 195 11.74 1.84 1.48
C ARG A 195 10.78 0.76 0.98
N TYR A 196 9.71 1.13 0.28
CA TYR A 196 8.75 0.19 -0.29
C TYR A 196 9.36 -0.55 -1.47
N VAL A 197 10.15 0.12 -2.33
CA VAL A 197 10.90 -0.54 -3.42
C VAL A 197 11.76 -1.66 -2.84
N VAL A 198 12.59 -1.36 -1.83
CA VAL A 198 13.50 -2.34 -1.20
C VAL A 198 12.73 -3.51 -0.58
N GLN A 199 11.63 -3.23 0.13
CA GLN A 199 10.79 -4.28 0.74
C GLN A 199 10.16 -5.22 -0.29
N SER A 200 9.91 -4.73 -1.50
CA SER A 200 9.25 -5.48 -2.58
C SER A 200 10.21 -6.26 -3.47
N LEU A 201 11.52 -5.97 -3.45
CA LEU A 201 12.53 -6.62 -4.31
C LEU A 201 12.48 -8.16 -4.34
N PRO A 202 12.24 -8.88 -3.21
CA PRO A 202 12.28 -10.34 -3.23
C PRO A 202 11.18 -11.00 -4.05
N CYS A 203 10.02 -10.35 -4.21
CA CYS A 203 8.83 -10.98 -4.81
C CYS A 203 8.24 -10.21 -6.00
N SER A 204 8.66 -8.97 -6.25
CA SER A 204 8.09 -8.13 -7.30
C SER A 204 9.02 -7.93 -8.49
N VAL A 205 8.45 -8.05 -9.69
CA VAL A 205 9.09 -7.62 -10.93
C VAL A 205 9.10 -6.09 -11.03
N ALA A 206 7.99 -5.41 -10.70
CA ALA A 206 7.90 -3.95 -10.73
C ALA A 206 8.97 -3.27 -9.86
N ALA A 207 9.24 -3.82 -8.67
CA ALA A 207 10.28 -3.33 -7.78
C ALA A 207 11.68 -3.51 -8.36
N ARG A 208 11.96 -4.66 -8.99
CA ARG A 208 13.24 -4.92 -9.67
C ARG A 208 13.44 -3.99 -10.87
N SER A 209 12.43 -3.82 -11.72
CA SER A 209 12.46 -2.90 -12.85
C SER A 209 12.70 -1.45 -12.39
N THR A 210 11.99 -1.02 -11.34
CA THR A 210 12.16 0.32 -10.75
C THR A 210 13.56 0.51 -10.19
N ALA A 211 14.10 -0.46 -9.46
CA ALA A 211 15.44 -0.37 -8.89
C ALA A 211 16.53 -0.35 -9.96
N ARG A 212 16.40 -1.16 -11.02
CA ARG A 212 17.29 -1.14 -12.19
C ARG A 212 17.23 0.19 -12.93
N TYR A 213 16.04 0.77 -13.10
CA TYR A 213 15.88 2.09 -13.70
C TYR A 213 16.61 3.18 -12.89
N ILE A 214 16.47 3.13 -11.56
CA ILE A 214 17.19 4.04 -10.66
C ILE A 214 18.71 3.85 -10.77
N GLN A 215 19.18 2.60 -10.86
CA GLN A 215 20.60 2.29 -10.98
C GLN A 215 21.18 2.89 -12.27
N SER A 216 20.47 2.77 -13.40
CA SER A 216 20.94 3.28 -14.70
C SER A 216 20.86 4.80 -14.82
N HIS A 217 19.85 5.43 -14.22
CA HIS A 217 19.60 6.87 -14.34
C HIS A 217 20.00 7.68 -13.10
N GLY A 218 20.61 7.06 -12.08
CA GLY A 218 20.86 7.68 -10.78
C GLY A 218 21.70 8.96 -10.81
N LYS A 219 22.50 9.17 -11.86
CA LYS A 219 23.25 10.43 -12.09
C LYS A 219 22.35 11.58 -12.55
N ASP A 220 21.30 11.27 -13.30
CA ASP A 220 20.37 12.25 -13.89
C ASP A 220 19.21 12.60 -12.95
N MET A 221 19.00 11.78 -11.91
CA MET A 221 17.99 12.01 -10.87
C MET A 221 18.43 13.16 -9.95
N LYS A 222 18.00 14.38 -10.30
CA LYS A 222 18.27 15.62 -9.55
C LYS A 222 17.83 15.55 -8.08
N LYS A 223 18.45 16.38 -7.23
CA LYS A 223 18.25 16.43 -5.77
C LYS A 223 16.80 16.55 -5.30
N THR A 224 15.86 17.09 -6.08
CA THR A 224 14.50 17.44 -5.61
C THR A 224 13.35 16.77 -6.35
N ARG A 225 13.55 16.26 -7.58
CA ARG A 225 12.48 15.63 -8.38
C ARG A 225 13.04 14.35 -9.00
N TRP A 226 12.79 13.22 -8.34
CA TRP A 226 13.14 11.87 -8.80
C TRP A 226 12.16 11.42 -9.89
N THR A 227 12.03 12.22 -10.95
CA THR A 227 11.14 11.93 -12.08
C THR A 227 11.62 10.68 -12.79
N VAL A 228 10.68 9.80 -13.13
CA VAL A 228 10.96 8.54 -13.82
C VAL A 228 10.05 8.40 -15.02
N ASP A 229 10.56 7.73 -16.05
CA ASP A 229 9.74 7.25 -17.16
C ASP A 229 9.03 5.95 -16.76
N ALA A 230 7.74 6.07 -16.41
CA ALA A 230 6.92 4.93 -16.03
C ALA A 230 6.77 3.91 -17.16
N LYS A 231 6.72 4.35 -18.42
CA LYS A 231 6.58 3.44 -19.57
C LYS A 231 7.84 2.60 -19.75
N ALA A 232 9.02 3.20 -19.55
CA ALA A 232 10.28 2.46 -19.59
C ALA A 232 10.35 1.40 -18.46
N ILE A 233 9.82 1.72 -17.27
CA ILE A 233 9.74 0.75 -16.16
C ILE A 233 8.77 -0.40 -16.49
N GLU A 234 7.60 -0.10 -17.05
CA GLU A 234 6.62 -1.10 -17.49
C GLU A 234 7.17 -2.01 -18.59
N GLN A 235 7.84 -1.44 -19.60
CA GLN A 235 8.52 -2.21 -20.63
C GLN A 235 9.59 -3.13 -20.05
N ALA A 236 10.31 -2.68 -19.02
CA ALA A 236 11.28 -3.54 -18.34
C ALA A 236 10.61 -4.66 -17.51
N MET A 237 9.34 -4.52 -17.11
CA MET A 237 8.61 -5.57 -16.38
C MET A 237 8.25 -6.78 -17.25
N THR A 238 8.15 -6.62 -18.57
CA THR A 238 7.86 -7.74 -19.48
C THR A 238 9.11 -8.57 -19.80
N THR A 239 10.29 -8.09 -19.41
CA THR A 239 11.57 -8.77 -19.64
C THR A 239 12.01 -9.49 -18.37
N GLU A 240 12.54 -10.71 -18.49
CA GLU A 240 13.14 -11.39 -17.34
C GLU A 240 14.38 -10.63 -16.86
N LEU A 241 14.26 -9.98 -15.70
CA LEU A 241 15.36 -9.26 -15.07
C LEU A 241 16.04 -10.12 -14.00
N PRO A 242 17.38 -10.27 -14.05
CA PRO A 242 18.11 -10.95 -13.00
C PRO A 242 17.94 -10.23 -11.67
N GLY A 243 17.90 -11.01 -10.58
CA GLY A 243 17.85 -10.47 -9.22
C GLY A 243 18.98 -9.48 -8.96
N LEU A 244 18.69 -8.44 -8.17
CA LEU A 244 19.71 -7.48 -7.74
C LEU A 244 20.58 -8.11 -6.66
N THR A 245 21.89 -7.95 -6.77
CA THR A 245 22.85 -8.35 -5.73
C THR A 245 22.75 -7.42 -4.51
N LYS A 246 23.22 -7.89 -3.35
CA LYS A 246 23.23 -7.07 -2.12
C LYS A 246 24.03 -5.77 -2.29
N GLU A 247 25.11 -5.81 -3.06
CA GLU A 247 25.95 -4.65 -3.36
C GLU A 247 25.19 -3.63 -4.22
N GLU A 248 24.44 -4.08 -5.23
CA GLU A 248 23.59 -3.22 -6.05
C GLU A 248 22.51 -2.54 -5.20
N VAL A 249 21.83 -3.30 -4.33
CA VAL A 249 20.83 -2.72 -3.42
C VAL A 249 21.44 -1.67 -2.50
N THR A 250 22.61 -1.95 -1.94
CA THR A 250 23.33 -1.02 -1.04
C THR A 250 23.75 0.26 -1.78
N SER A 251 24.19 0.13 -3.04
CA SER A 251 24.55 1.27 -3.90
C SER A 251 23.35 2.17 -4.20
N ILE A 252 22.20 1.57 -4.50
CA ILE A 252 20.95 2.31 -4.75
C ILE A 252 20.46 2.98 -3.46
N GLU A 253 20.47 2.25 -2.33
CA GLU A 253 20.17 2.81 -1.00
C GLU A 253 21.05 4.02 -0.70
N THR A 254 22.34 3.90 -0.92
CA THR A 254 23.31 4.98 -0.72
C THR A 254 22.97 6.19 -1.59
N THR A 255 22.61 5.97 -2.85
CA THR A 255 22.22 7.05 -3.79
C THR A 255 20.92 7.73 -3.35
N CYS A 256 19.94 6.97 -2.87
CA CYS A 256 18.64 7.47 -2.42
C CYS A 256 18.70 8.16 -1.04
N TYR A 257 19.54 7.68 -0.12
CA TYR A 257 19.64 8.16 1.26
C TYR A 257 20.75 9.18 1.51
N ARG A 258 21.85 9.23 0.72
CA ARG A 258 22.94 10.22 0.93
C ARG A 258 22.48 11.67 0.84
N PHE A 259 21.36 11.94 0.16
CA PHE A 259 20.82 13.28 0.01
C PHE A 259 19.72 13.64 1.05
N ARG A 260 19.62 12.90 2.16
CA ARG A 260 18.82 13.28 3.34
C ARG A 260 19.54 14.28 4.27
N GLN A 261 20.82 14.54 4.04
CA GLN A 261 21.59 15.64 4.63
C GLN A 261 21.50 16.87 3.75
#